data_AF-A0A3D1DQP3-F1
#
_entry.id   AF-A0A3D1DQP3-F1
#
_cell.length_a   1.000
_cell.length_b   1.000
_cell.length_c   1.000
_cell.angle_alpha   90.00
_cell.angle_beta   90.00
_cell.angle_gamma   90.00
#
_symmetry.space_group_name_H-M   'P 1'
#
loop_
_entity.id
_entity.type
_entity.pdbx_description
1 polymer ?
#
loop_
_entity_poly.entity_id
_entity_poly.type
_entity_poly.pdbx_seq_one_letter_code
_entity_poly.pdbx_strand_id
1 'polypeptide(L)'
;NVSHSLSARDGKAFDFGAEDSQTELRAAVDLPLNRRSQRNGFRQSLINYQVARRSLMELEDNIKFSARQDLRQLSLDRVQYDISVISAALASERVYSTQLELSLGLATVTARDFLEAQRDYRANLSSVANGRLGYIVNRAKLAFDLELMLLDDDGLWPELNQEQYQPESNGVFPSNAGPTYGELPRGVWPSTKIKRMQGVRPPG
;
A
#
# COMPACT_ATOMS: atom_id res chain seq x y z
N ASN A 1 -11.24 -52.50 -7.47
CA ASN A 1 -12.02 -52.81 -8.69
C ASN A 1 -12.21 -54.31 -8.76
N VAL A 2 -13.45 -54.76 -9.02
CA VAL A 2 -13.78 -56.19 -9.14
C VAL A 2 -14.11 -56.48 -10.59
N SER A 3 -13.53 -57.53 -11.15
CA SER A 3 -13.84 -58.02 -12.49
C SER A 3 -14.20 -59.50 -12.41
N HIS A 4 -15.25 -59.87 -13.12
CA HIS A 4 -15.74 -61.24 -13.23
C HIS A 4 -15.80 -61.63 -14.70
N SER A 5 -15.30 -62.82 -15.03
CA SER A 5 -15.35 -63.36 -16.38
C SER A 5 -15.69 -64.83 -16.34
N LEU A 6 -16.54 -65.26 -17.28
CA LEU A 6 -16.95 -66.63 -17.50
C LEU A 6 -16.42 -67.07 -18.87
N SER A 7 -15.77 -68.22 -18.96
CA SER A 7 -15.37 -68.83 -20.24
C SER A 7 -16.26 -70.02 -20.58
N ALA A 8 -16.71 -70.11 -21.83
CA ALA A 8 -17.52 -71.23 -22.31
C ALA A 8 -16.64 -72.45 -22.63
N ARG A 9 -17.11 -73.64 -22.24
CA ARG A 9 -16.35 -74.88 -22.41
C ARG A 9 -16.48 -75.41 -23.85
N ASP A 10 -15.36 -75.86 -24.42
CA ASP A 10 -15.31 -76.67 -25.65
C ASP A 10 -16.00 -76.06 -26.89
N GLY A 11 -16.03 -74.72 -27.00
CA GLY A 11 -16.59 -74.00 -28.14
C GLY A 11 -18.12 -74.05 -28.24
N LYS A 12 -18.82 -74.55 -27.21
CA LYS A 12 -20.28 -74.59 -27.16
C LYS A 12 -20.79 -73.28 -26.56
N ALA A 13 -21.48 -72.49 -27.38
CA ALA A 13 -22.15 -71.28 -26.89
C ALA A 13 -23.16 -71.68 -25.80
N PHE A 14 -23.09 -71.02 -24.64
CA PHE A 14 -23.99 -71.15 -23.48
C PHE A 14 -23.75 -72.33 -22.51
N ASP A 15 -22.65 -73.08 -22.64
CA ASP A 15 -22.22 -74.05 -21.62
C ASP A 15 -21.22 -73.40 -20.65
N PHE A 16 -21.71 -72.96 -19.49
CA PHE A 16 -20.93 -72.30 -18.44
C PHE A 16 -20.89 -73.19 -17.19
N GLY A 17 -19.74 -73.79 -16.90
CA GLY A 17 -19.51 -74.51 -15.65
C GLY A 17 -19.24 -73.55 -14.50
N ALA A 18 -19.72 -73.87 -13.30
CA ALA A 18 -19.32 -73.14 -12.08
C ALA A 18 -17.80 -73.22 -11.83
N GLU A 19 -17.16 -74.24 -12.40
CA GLU A 19 -15.73 -74.51 -12.37
C GLU A 19 -14.93 -73.58 -13.30
N ASP A 20 -15.57 -72.99 -14.31
CA ASP A 20 -14.97 -72.11 -15.32
C ASP A 20 -15.22 -70.61 -15.01
N SER A 21 -15.65 -70.30 -13.77
CA SER A 21 -15.94 -68.95 -13.31
C SER A 21 -14.75 -68.34 -12.56
N GLN A 22 -14.10 -67.35 -13.17
CA GLN A 22 -13.01 -66.63 -12.55
C GLN A 22 -13.48 -65.27 -12.00
N THR A 23 -13.38 -65.10 -10.69
CA THR A 23 -13.63 -63.82 -10.01
C THR A 23 -12.30 -63.25 -9.54
N GLU A 24 -11.93 -62.06 -10.02
CA GLU A 24 -10.72 -61.37 -9.57
C GLU A 24 -11.09 -60.12 -8.76
N LEU A 25 -10.58 -60.04 -7.53
CA LEU A 25 -10.78 -58.90 -6.64
C LEU A 25 -9.45 -58.16 -6.47
N ARG A 26 -9.32 -56.99 -7.10
CA ARG A 26 -8.12 -56.15 -7.01
C ARG A 26 -8.31 -55.07 -5.94
N ALA A 27 -7.60 -55.23 -4.83
CA ALA A 27 -7.44 -54.22 -3.79
C ALA A 27 -6.00 -53.64 -3.87
N ALA A 28 -5.89 -52.35 -4.16
CA ALA A 28 -4.62 -51.64 -4.11
C ALA A 28 -4.51 -50.92 -2.76
N VAL A 29 -3.51 -51.28 -1.97
CA VAL A 29 -3.19 -50.61 -0.70
C VAL A 29 -1.90 -49.84 -0.89
N ASP A 30 -2.00 -48.51 -0.99
CA ASP A 30 -0.83 -47.63 -1.07
C ASP A 30 -0.27 -47.38 0.34
N LEU A 31 0.65 -48.26 0.78
CA LEU A 31 1.31 -48.14 2.07
C LEU A 31 2.36 -47.01 2.03
N PRO A 32 2.35 -46.06 2.97
CA PRO A 32 3.12 -44.82 2.89
C PRO A 32 4.60 -44.99 3.29
N LEU A 33 5.31 -45.96 2.72
CA LEU A 33 6.67 -46.31 3.13
C LEU A 33 7.73 -45.34 2.59
N ASN A 34 7.43 -44.55 1.55
CA ASN A 34 8.35 -43.55 1.00
C ASN A 34 7.65 -42.27 0.48
N ARG A 35 7.32 -41.34 1.38
CA ARG A 35 6.67 -40.05 1.05
C ARG A 35 7.64 -38.87 0.83
N ARG A 36 8.82 -39.11 0.27
CA ARG A 36 9.83 -38.05 0.07
C ARG A 36 9.32 -36.90 -0.81
N SER A 37 8.59 -37.22 -1.88
CA SER A 37 8.01 -36.21 -2.78
C SER A 37 6.97 -35.34 -2.07
N GLN A 38 6.04 -35.94 -1.33
CA GLN A 38 5.00 -35.22 -0.58
C GLN A 38 5.61 -34.35 0.53
N ARG A 39 6.64 -34.86 1.24
CA ARG A 39 7.39 -34.06 2.23
C ARG A 39 8.08 -32.87 1.59
N ASN A 40 8.70 -33.05 0.42
CA ASN A 40 9.36 -31.97 -0.30
C ASN A 40 8.34 -30.93 -0.77
N GLY A 41 7.18 -31.34 -1.29
CA GLY A 41 6.08 -30.44 -1.65
C GLY A 41 5.54 -29.66 -0.45
N PHE A 42 5.39 -30.31 0.71
CA PHE A 42 4.99 -29.64 1.94
C PHE A 42 6.06 -28.64 2.43
N ARG A 43 7.34 -29.01 2.39
CA ARG A 43 8.45 -28.08 2.71
C ARG A 43 8.48 -26.87 1.79
N GLN A 44 8.28 -27.07 0.49
CA GLN A 44 8.18 -25.97 -0.46
C GLN A 44 7.00 -25.04 -0.12
N SER A 45 5.84 -25.61 0.24
CA SER A 45 4.67 -24.83 0.66
C SER A 45 4.94 -24.00 1.91
N LEU A 46 5.66 -24.55 2.90
CA LEU A 46 6.09 -23.81 4.09
C LEU A 46 7.06 -22.67 3.75
N ILE A 47 8.02 -22.90 2.86
CA ILE A 47 8.95 -21.86 2.39
C ILE A 47 8.17 -20.74 1.69
N ASN A 48 7.27 -21.09 0.76
CA ASN A 48 6.46 -20.12 0.03
C ASN A 48 5.60 -19.28 0.99
N TYR A 49 5.00 -19.89 2.01
CA TYR A 49 4.27 -19.17 3.05
C TYR A 49 5.17 -18.19 3.83
N GLN A 50 6.39 -18.60 4.20
CA GLN A 50 7.32 -17.70 4.89
C GLN A 50 7.80 -16.55 4.00
N VAL A 51 8.00 -16.79 2.71
CA VAL A 51 8.32 -15.75 1.71
C VAL A 51 7.17 -14.75 1.62
N ALA A 52 5.93 -15.22 1.45
CA ALA A 52 4.75 -14.36 1.41
C ALA A 52 4.59 -13.54 2.70
N ARG A 53 4.84 -14.15 3.86
CA ARG A 53 4.83 -13.42 5.15
C ARG A 53 5.89 -12.32 5.23
N ARG A 54 7.10 -12.56 4.71
CA ARG A 54 8.15 -11.53 4.67
C ARG A 54 7.81 -10.40 3.71
N SER A 55 7.23 -10.72 2.55
CA SER A 55 6.75 -9.72 1.60
C SER A 55 5.65 -8.84 2.21
N LEU A 56 4.74 -9.41 3.01
CA LEU A 56 3.76 -8.61 3.76
C LEU A 56 4.42 -7.68 4.78
N MET A 57 5.36 -8.18 5.59
CA MET A 57 6.07 -7.35 6.58
C MET A 57 6.85 -6.20 5.91
N GLU A 58 7.51 -6.48 4.79
CA GLU A 58 8.21 -5.48 3.98
C GLU A 58 7.25 -4.41 3.44
N LEU A 59 6.08 -4.81 2.94
CA LEU A 59 5.04 -3.88 2.50
C LEU A 59 4.55 -2.98 3.65
N GLU A 60 4.24 -3.57 4.81
CA GLU A 60 3.84 -2.81 6.00
C GLU A 60 4.90 -1.80 6.44
N ASP A 61 6.18 -2.19 6.42
CA ASP A 61 7.28 -1.30 6.81
C ASP A 61 7.48 -0.18 5.78
N ASN A 62 7.34 -0.47 4.48
CA ASN A 62 7.41 0.53 3.42
C ASN A 62 6.28 1.57 3.54
N ILE A 63 5.04 1.13 3.81
CA ILE A 63 3.90 2.05 4.02
C ILE A 63 4.17 2.95 5.23
N LYS A 64 4.60 2.37 6.37
CA LYS A 64 4.94 3.14 7.58
C LYS A 64 6.10 4.11 7.34
N PHE A 65 7.08 3.72 6.54
CA PHE A 65 8.21 4.58 6.20
C PHE A 65 7.76 5.75 5.32
N SER A 66 6.94 5.50 4.29
CA SER A 66 6.38 6.54 3.41
C SER A 66 5.61 7.58 4.21
N ALA A 67 4.64 7.15 5.02
CA ALA A 67 3.83 8.08 5.83
C ALA A 67 4.67 8.95 6.77
N ARG A 68 5.75 8.40 7.36
CA ARG A 68 6.69 9.18 8.18
C ARG A 68 7.51 10.16 7.34
N GLN A 69 7.89 9.78 6.13
CA GLN A 69 8.63 10.65 5.22
C GLN A 69 7.75 11.82 4.77
N ASP A 70 6.48 11.58 4.47
CA ASP A 70 5.51 12.61 4.09
C ASP A 70 5.30 13.62 5.24
N LEU A 71 5.14 13.13 6.47
CA LEU A 71 5.05 13.99 7.67
C LEU A 71 6.31 14.85 7.87
N ARG A 72 7.51 14.27 7.68
CA ARG A 72 8.77 15.03 7.76
C ARG A 72 8.86 16.06 6.65
N GLN A 73 8.43 15.72 5.44
CA GLN A 73 8.40 16.65 4.32
C GLN A 73 7.45 17.83 4.60
N LEU A 74 6.26 17.57 5.12
CA LEU A 74 5.32 18.63 5.52
C LEU A 74 5.89 19.55 6.61
N SER A 75 6.63 18.98 7.57
CA SER A 75 7.33 19.77 8.58
C SER A 75 8.43 20.65 7.96
N LEU A 76 9.18 20.12 7.00
CA LEU A 76 10.21 20.86 6.28
C LEU A 76 9.58 21.98 5.42
N ASP A 77 8.51 21.68 4.71
CA ASP A 77 7.77 22.62 3.87
C ASP A 77 7.28 23.83 4.68
N ARG A 78 6.79 23.60 5.91
CA ARG A 78 6.36 24.68 6.82
C ARG A 78 7.52 25.61 7.19
N VAL A 79 8.67 25.06 7.58
CA VAL A 79 9.86 25.87 7.90
C VAL A 79 10.37 26.61 6.66
N GLN A 80 10.40 25.96 5.51
CA GLN A 80 10.86 26.56 4.27
C GLN A 80 9.93 27.67 3.78
N TYR A 81 8.61 27.53 3.99
CA TYR A 81 7.64 28.58 3.71
C TYR A 81 7.93 29.84 4.54
N ASP A 82 8.16 29.70 5.85
CA ASP A 82 8.49 30.83 6.73
C ASP A 82 9.77 31.55 6.28
N ILE A 83 10.80 30.80 5.90
CA ILE A 83 12.05 31.34 5.34
C ILE A 83 11.79 32.12 4.04
N SER A 84 10.97 31.56 3.15
CA SER A 84 10.61 32.21 1.88
C SER A 84 9.85 33.51 2.11
N VAL A 85 8.94 33.56 3.09
CA VAL A 85 8.21 34.78 3.45
C VAL A 85 9.17 35.86 3.94
N ILE A 86 10.11 35.52 4.83
CA ILE A 86 11.12 36.47 5.33
C ILE A 86 12.02 36.97 4.18
N SER A 87 12.41 36.07 3.28
CA SER A 87 13.24 36.41 2.12
C SER A 87 12.52 37.32 1.13
N ALA A 88 11.22 37.12 0.93
CA ALA A 88 10.38 38.02 0.13
C ALA A 88 10.26 39.40 0.77
N ALA A 89 10.06 39.48 2.09
CA ALA A 89 10.04 40.75 2.83
C ALA A 89 11.38 41.49 2.70
N LEU A 90 12.51 40.82 2.92
CA LEU A 90 13.84 41.42 2.77
C LEU A 90 14.10 41.92 1.34
N ALA A 91 13.68 41.16 0.33
CA ALA A 91 13.82 41.59 -1.07
C ALA A 91 12.93 42.80 -1.38
N SER A 92 11.74 42.90 -0.79
CA SER A 92 10.88 44.08 -0.93
C SER A 92 11.54 45.35 -0.36
N GLU A 93 12.20 45.23 0.80
CA GLU A 93 12.95 46.33 1.41
C GLU A 93 14.14 46.76 0.54
N ARG A 94 14.83 45.81 -0.10
CA ARG A 94 15.90 46.12 -1.07
C ARG A 94 15.39 46.88 -2.28
N VAL A 95 14.21 46.52 -2.81
CA VAL A 95 13.57 47.27 -3.91
C VAL A 95 13.29 48.71 -3.47
N TYR A 96 12.75 48.91 -2.26
CA TYR A 96 12.49 50.23 -1.73
C TYR A 96 13.78 51.06 -1.53
N SER A 97 14.82 50.46 -0.94
CA SER A 97 16.12 51.11 -0.73
C SER A 97 16.76 51.54 -2.05
N THR A 98 16.87 50.61 -3.02
CA THR A 98 17.48 50.90 -4.32
C THR A 98 16.68 51.93 -5.13
N GLN A 99 15.35 51.95 -4.99
CA GLN A 99 14.51 52.99 -5.57
C GLN A 99 14.80 54.37 -4.97
N LEU A 100 14.91 54.45 -3.64
CA LEU A 100 15.21 55.70 -2.94
C LEU A 100 16.60 56.22 -3.31
N GLU A 101 17.62 55.36 -3.26
CA GLU A 101 19.01 55.72 -3.60
C GLU A 101 19.14 56.20 -5.05
N LEU A 102 18.42 55.56 -5.98
CA LEU A 102 18.35 56.00 -7.37
C LEU A 102 17.66 57.36 -7.52
N SER A 103 16.57 57.59 -6.78
CA SER A 103 15.84 58.87 -6.80
C SER A 103 16.65 60.04 -6.23
N LEU A 104 17.54 59.75 -5.28
CA LEU A 104 18.47 60.71 -4.69
C LEU A 104 19.74 60.91 -5.52
N GLY A 105 19.93 60.13 -6.59
CA GLY A 105 21.09 60.22 -7.48
C GLY A 105 22.40 59.81 -6.82
N LEU A 106 22.38 58.91 -5.83
CA LEU A 106 23.59 58.41 -5.19
C LEU A 106 24.41 57.60 -6.20
N ALA A 107 25.69 57.96 -6.38
CA ALA A 107 26.58 57.37 -7.40
C ALA A 107 26.83 55.86 -7.23
N THR A 108 26.42 55.28 -6.10
CA THR A 108 26.62 53.87 -5.76
C THR A 108 25.57 52.94 -6.39
N VAL A 109 24.39 53.45 -6.75
CA VAL A 109 23.27 52.62 -7.26
C VAL A 109 22.86 53.04 -8.66
N THR A 110 22.72 52.06 -9.54
CA THR A 110 22.32 52.24 -10.93
C THR A 110 20.90 51.72 -11.18
N ALA A 111 20.30 52.13 -12.31
CA ALA A 111 19.00 51.60 -12.73
C ALA A 111 19.00 50.07 -12.92
N ARG A 112 20.17 49.47 -13.18
CA ARG A 112 20.33 48.02 -13.27
C ARG A 112 20.14 47.35 -11.90
N ASP A 113 20.68 47.92 -10.84
CA ASP A 113 20.61 47.34 -9.48
C ASP A 113 19.17 47.33 -8.97
N PHE A 114 18.39 48.39 -9.28
CA PHE A 114 16.95 48.43 -9.00
C PHE A 114 16.17 47.35 -9.78
N LEU A 115 16.50 47.14 -11.06
CA LEU A 115 15.87 46.08 -11.86
C LEU A 115 16.21 44.68 -11.33
N GLU A 116 17.46 44.48 -10.88
CA GLU A 116 17.91 43.25 -10.25
C GLU A 116 17.15 42.99 -8.94
N ALA A 117 17.05 43.99 -8.06
CA ALA A 117 16.25 43.90 -6.83
C ALA A 117 14.78 43.54 -7.11
N GLN A 118 14.16 44.13 -8.15
CA GLN A 118 12.79 43.79 -8.54
C GLN A 118 12.65 42.35 -9.04
N ARG A 119 13.63 41.86 -9.81
CA ARG A 119 13.64 40.46 -10.28
C ARG A 119 13.76 39.50 -9.12
N ASP A 120 14.65 39.77 -8.17
CA ASP A 120 14.84 38.98 -6.96
C ASP A 120 13.58 38.96 -6.10
N TYR A 121 12.93 40.11 -5.91
CA TYR A 121 11.66 40.19 -5.19
C TYR A 121 10.57 39.32 -5.84
N ARG A 122 10.43 39.39 -7.18
CA ARG A 122 9.45 38.55 -7.91
C ARG A 122 9.79 37.05 -7.81
N ALA A 123 11.06 36.70 -7.85
CA ALA A 123 11.50 35.31 -7.67
C ALA A 123 11.16 34.82 -6.25
N ASN A 124 11.38 35.63 -5.23
CA ASN A 124 11.04 35.30 -3.84
C ASN A 124 9.52 35.17 -3.64
N LEU A 125 8.71 36.05 -4.22
CA LEU A 125 7.24 35.90 -4.21
C LEU A 125 6.79 34.59 -4.86
N SER A 126 7.42 34.23 -5.98
CA SER A 126 7.13 32.96 -6.65
C SER A 126 7.52 31.77 -5.78
N SER A 127 8.63 31.86 -5.04
CA SER A 127 9.04 30.85 -4.06
C SER A 127 8.04 30.69 -2.92
N VAL A 128 7.51 31.79 -2.37
CA VAL A 128 6.45 31.77 -1.35
C VAL A 128 5.19 31.07 -1.88
N ALA A 129 4.73 31.44 -3.07
CA ALA A 129 3.56 30.84 -3.69
C ALA A 129 3.75 29.34 -3.95
N ASN A 130 4.89 28.95 -4.53
CA ASN A 130 5.21 27.55 -4.80
C ASN A 130 5.35 26.73 -3.52
N GLY A 131 5.99 27.27 -2.48
CA GLY A 131 6.09 26.60 -1.18
C GLY A 131 4.72 26.37 -0.55
N ARG A 132 3.83 27.37 -0.64
CA ARG A 132 2.45 27.25 -0.15
C ARG A 132 1.63 26.20 -0.90
N LEU A 133 1.67 26.23 -2.23
CA LEU A 133 0.96 25.25 -3.07
C LEU A 133 1.52 23.84 -2.86
N GLY A 134 2.84 23.71 -2.78
CA GLY A 134 3.53 22.44 -2.50
C GLY A 134 3.06 21.84 -1.17
N TYR A 135 3.00 22.65 -0.10
CA TYR A 135 2.49 22.20 1.20
C TYR A 135 1.04 21.70 1.12
N ILE A 136 0.15 22.41 0.42
CA ILE A 136 -1.25 22.00 0.26
C ILE A 136 -1.34 20.67 -0.49
N VAL A 137 -0.60 20.52 -1.60
CA VAL A 137 -0.57 19.28 -2.39
C VAL A 137 -0.01 18.11 -1.58
N ASN A 138 1.08 18.32 -0.84
CA ASN A 138 1.68 17.28 -0.01
C ASN A 138 0.74 16.86 1.13
N ARG A 139 -0.04 17.79 1.69
CA ARG A 139 -1.03 17.49 2.73
C ARG A 139 -2.19 16.67 2.17
N ALA A 140 -2.66 17.00 0.97
CA ALA A 140 -3.69 16.23 0.28
C ALA A 140 -3.21 14.82 -0.06
N LYS A 141 -1.96 14.67 -0.53
CA LYS A 141 -1.36 13.35 -0.77
C LYS A 141 -1.30 12.51 0.50
N LEU A 142 -0.86 13.09 1.62
CA LEU A 142 -0.86 12.37 2.90
C LEU A 142 -2.26 11.91 3.30
N ALA A 143 -3.29 12.76 3.15
CA ALA A 143 -4.67 12.38 3.45
C ALA A 143 -5.16 11.25 2.53
N PHE A 144 -4.78 11.28 1.26
CA PHE A 144 -5.08 10.23 0.29
C PHE A 144 -4.37 8.91 0.62
N ASP A 145 -3.06 8.96 0.89
CA ASP A 145 -2.23 7.78 1.20
C ASP A 145 -2.65 7.08 2.51
N LEU A 146 -3.25 7.84 3.43
CA LEU A 146 -3.83 7.32 4.68
C LEU A 146 -5.30 6.92 4.53
N GLU A 147 -5.89 7.05 3.34
CA GLU A 147 -7.31 6.79 3.05
C GLU A 147 -8.28 7.63 3.92
N LEU A 148 -7.84 8.83 4.34
CA LEU A 148 -8.61 9.75 5.18
C LEU A 148 -9.30 10.85 4.38
N MET A 149 -9.10 10.90 3.06
CA MET A 149 -9.65 11.93 2.19
C MET A 149 -11.13 11.66 1.91
N LEU A 150 -12.00 12.47 2.49
CA LEU A 150 -13.43 12.49 2.19
C LEU A 150 -13.74 13.65 1.26
N LEU A 151 -14.40 13.37 0.15
CA LEU A 151 -14.80 14.37 -0.82
C LEU A 151 -16.23 14.85 -0.53
N ASP A 152 -16.49 16.12 -0.78
CA ASP A 152 -17.85 16.67 -0.77
C ASP A 152 -18.64 16.26 -2.04
N ASP A 153 -19.88 16.73 -2.13
CA ASP A 153 -20.78 16.48 -3.27
C ASP A 153 -20.21 17.02 -4.60
N ASP A 154 -19.31 18.00 -4.55
CA ASP A 154 -18.62 18.58 -5.70
C ASP A 154 -17.34 17.81 -6.08
N GLY A 155 -16.98 16.76 -5.31
CA GLY A 155 -15.78 15.97 -5.52
C GLY A 155 -14.49 16.67 -5.07
N LEU A 156 -14.61 17.72 -4.27
CA LEU A 156 -13.48 18.46 -3.70
C LEU A 156 -13.20 18.00 -2.28
N TRP A 157 -11.95 18.17 -1.85
CA TRP A 157 -11.55 17.90 -0.48
C TRP A 157 -11.83 19.15 0.39
N PRO A 158 -12.81 19.13 1.31
CA PRO A 158 -13.22 20.33 2.06
C PRO A 158 -12.11 20.93 2.92
N GLU A 159 -11.16 20.10 3.35
CA GLU A 159 -10.04 20.48 4.20
C GLU A 159 -8.84 21.06 3.41
N LEU A 160 -8.96 21.25 2.08
CA LEU A 160 -7.88 21.78 1.22
C LEU A 160 -7.31 23.11 1.75
N ASN A 161 -8.18 24.01 2.22
CA ASN A 161 -7.79 25.33 2.72
C ASN A 161 -7.67 25.39 4.26
N GLN A 162 -8.00 24.32 4.98
CA GLN A 162 -8.00 24.30 6.44
C GLN A 162 -6.62 23.92 6.99
N GLU A 163 -5.81 24.91 7.32
CA GLU A 163 -4.45 24.69 7.85
C GLU A 163 -4.42 24.00 9.22
N GLN A 164 -5.50 24.11 9.98
CA GLN A 164 -5.61 23.55 11.33
C GLN A 164 -6.14 22.11 11.34
N TYR A 165 -6.63 21.61 10.21
CA TYR A 165 -7.15 20.25 10.13
C TYR A 165 -6.01 19.26 10.41
N GLN A 166 -6.19 18.49 11.47
CA GLN A 166 -5.38 17.32 11.75
C GLN A 166 -6.26 16.09 11.52
N PRO A 167 -5.83 15.14 10.68
CA PRO A 167 -6.55 13.88 10.56
C PRO A 167 -6.62 13.21 11.93
N GLU A 168 -7.83 13.00 12.44
CA GLU A 168 -8.03 12.17 13.63
C GLU A 168 -7.94 10.70 13.22
N SER A 169 -7.15 9.92 13.97
CA SER A 169 -7.07 8.48 13.77
C SER A 169 -8.43 7.85 14.06
N ASN A 170 -9.18 7.48 13.03
CA ASN A 170 -10.36 6.66 13.20
C ASN A 170 -9.94 5.21 13.50
N GLY A 171 -9.71 4.91 14.78
CA GLY A 171 -9.45 3.54 15.24
C GLY A 171 -10.70 2.64 15.25
N VAL A 172 -11.87 3.19 14.87
CA VAL A 172 -13.10 2.41 14.84
C VAL A 172 -13.14 1.63 13.53
N PHE A 173 -12.75 0.36 13.62
CA PHE A 173 -12.97 -0.58 12.54
C PHE A 173 -14.48 -0.67 12.26
N PRO A 174 -14.95 -0.43 11.01
CA PRO A 174 -16.38 -0.49 10.70
C PRO A 174 -16.94 -1.86 11.08
N SER A 175 -18.12 -1.88 11.72
CA SER A 175 -18.75 -3.14 12.17
C SER A 175 -19.01 -4.14 11.02
N ASN A 176 -19.07 -3.65 9.78
CA ASN A 176 -19.25 -4.41 8.55
C ASN A 176 -17.94 -4.68 7.76
N ALA A 177 -16.77 -4.29 8.27
CA ALA A 177 -15.49 -4.49 7.58
C ALA A 177 -15.02 -5.96 7.53
N GLY A 178 -15.73 -6.86 8.22
CA GLY A 178 -15.39 -8.28 8.30
C GLY A 178 -14.17 -8.56 9.18
N PRO A 179 -13.65 -9.79 9.17
CA PRO A 179 -12.45 -10.14 9.93
C PRO A 179 -11.22 -9.40 9.39
N THR A 180 -10.25 -9.06 10.26
CA THR A 180 -8.98 -8.37 9.89
C THR A 180 -8.25 -8.99 8.69
N TYR A 181 -8.37 -10.31 8.52
CA TYR A 181 -7.74 -11.07 7.44
C TYR A 181 -8.75 -11.71 6.48
N GLY A 182 -9.99 -11.19 6.47
CA GLY A 182 -11.09 -11.72 5.67
C GLY A 182 -11.65 -13.07 6.17
N GLU A 183 -12.64 -13.57 5.46
CA GLU A 183 -13.25 -14.88 5.73
C GLU A 183 -12.50 -16.01 5.01
N LEU A 184 -12.36 -17.16 5.67
CA LEU A 184 -11.76 -18.33 5.03
C LEU A 184 -12.79 -18.99 4.08
N PRO A 185 -12.38 -19.40 2.87
CA PRO A 185 -13.27 -20.09 1.94
C PRO A 185 -13.90 -21.34 2.56
N ARG A 186 -15.17 -21.62 2.24
CA ARG A 186 -15.84 -22.84 2.72
C ARG A 186 -15.20 -24.08 2.10
N GLY A 187 -15.05 -25.15 2.89
CA GLY A 187 -14.52 -26.44 2.44
C GLY A 187 -12.99 -26.60 2.52
N VAL A 188 -12.25 -25.59 2.98
CA VAL A 188 -10.81 -25.70 3.24
C VAL A 188 -10.53 -26.16 4.67
N TRP A 189 -9.41 -26.88 4.87
CA TRP A 189 -8.93 -27.32 6.19
C TRP A 189 -7.69 -26.49 6.57
N PRO A 190 -7.88 -25.22 6.99
CA PRO A 190 -6.78 -24.32 7.29
C PRO A 190 -6.01 -24.79 8.51
N SER A 191 -4.70 -24.55 8.51
CA SER A 191 -3.84 -24.84 9.65
C SER A 191 -4.31 -24.11 10.91
N THR A 192 -3.96 -24.63 12.09
CA THR A 192 -4.28 -24.01 13.40
C THR A 192 -3.76 -22.58 13.52
N LYS A 193 -2.69 -22.23 12.78
CA LYS A 193 -2.16 -20.86 12.73
C LYS A 193 -3.08 -19.92 11.94
N ILE A 194 -3.59 -20.37 10.79
CA ILE A 194 -4.52 -19.60 9.96
C ILE A 194 -5.90 -19.47 10.65
N LYS A 195 -6.38 -20.53 11.30
CA LYS A 195 -7.62 -20.46 12.11
C LYS A 195 -7.54 -19.40 13.21
N ARG A 196 -6.38 -19.26 13.86
CA ARG A 196 -6.18 -18.22 14.89
C ARG A 196 -6.21 -16.80 14.34
N MET A 197 -5.86 -16.59 13.07
CA MET A 197 -5.89 -15.26 12.44
C MET A 197 -7.32 -14.72 12.29
N GLN A 198 -8.33 -15.59 12.17
CA GLN A 198 -9.74 -15.15 12.12
C GLN A 198 -10.26 -14.54 13.42
N GLY A 199 -9.64 -14.89 14.57
CA GLY A 199 -10.02 -14.40 15.89
C GLY A 199 -9.16 -13.24 16.39
N VAL A 200 -8.25 -12.71 15.55
CA VAL A 200 -7.45 -11.54 15.91
C VAL A 200 -8.39 -10.33 15.93
N ARG A 201 -8.36 -9.58 17.04
CA ARG A 201 -9.14 -8.34 17.13
C ARG A 201 -8.75 -7.41 15.98
N PRO A 202 -9.71 -6.68 15.41
CA PRO A 202 -9.40 -5.61 14.47
C PRO A 202 -8.33 -4.68 15.04
N PRO A 203 -7.38 -4.18 14.24
CA PRO A 203 -6.43 -3.18 14.71
C PRO A 203 -7.21 -1.93 15.10
N GLY A 204 -7.19 -1.63 16.40
CA GLY A 204 -7.93 -0.55 17.07
C GLY A 204 -7.72 -0.62 18.58
#